data_AF-A0A1Q7BXA9-F1
#
_entry.id   AF-A0A1Q7BXA9-F1
#
_cell.length_a   1.000
_cell.length_b   1.000
_cell.length_c   1.000
_cell.angle_alpha   90.00
_cell.angle_beta   90.00
_cell.angle_gamma   90.00
#
_symmetry.space_group_name_H-M   'P 1'
#
loop_
_entity.id
_entity.type
_entity.pdbx_description
1 polymer ?
#
loop_
_entity_poly.entity_id
_entity_poly.type
_entity_poly.pdbx_seq_one_letter_code
_entity_poly.pdbx_strand_id
1 'polypeptide(L)'
;MSDRDQINRRDFIVTTAGVAGSASALAGATLTTAEAQTSPPAGFDAQEPFAKNWAKPLREVVQVDPIVAAPELANEAVKERHRIYCHLLMKLMVRFWNGNKRGPLGSYPRRVKQMEAVQPVQPTQRYRGDMIENPDRLRINWDRYVGHNIACVAVDGNGEIIDFDFNHNDFFRSSAEHAESRMVRRLFSLTDIFDSWKTGERIGDKSRAVSLQNVTLYTSLESCAQCSGVMSLGGVKQVVYLQNDFTAYMIGNIMFNLANPVSGLPGAPKPIPASAVGLQQFQVLNDANLAFVKDIQDAKARNDSTRAFFISPDKTVVDFDPSITSFLCTDAARDIFEAGGKQLDAMALKFPNEKHPDERDVLTNQECLEEARSFFKYADLEGYRGSPHKL
;
A
#
# COMPACT_ATOMS: atom_id res chain seq x y z
N MET A 1 39.76 20.37 25.03
CA MET A 1 38.60 19.46 24.97
C MET A 1 37.44 20.19 25.63
N SER A 2 36.52 20.74 24.83
CA SER A 2 35.30 21.38 25.34
C SER A 2 34.08 20.80 24.62
N ASP A 3 33.05 20.51 25.43
CA ASP A 3 31.76 19.94 25.05
C ASP A 3 30.91 20.92 24.20
N ARG A 4 31.30 21.16 22.94
CA ARG A 4 30.50 21.98 22.00
C ARG A 4 29.99 21.25 20.75
N ASP A 5 30.33 19.97 20.56
CA ASP A 5 30.00 19.22 19.33
C ASP A 5 28.98 18.08 19.52
N GLN A 6 28.13 18.12 20.54
CA GLN A 6 26.98 17.22 20.59
C GLN A 6 25.75 17.88 19.97
N ILE A 7 25.53 17.61 18.68
CA ILE A 7 24.25 17.87 18.02
C ILE A 7 23.20 17.01 18.71
N ASN A 8 22.37 17.63 19.55
CA ASN A 8 21.25 16.99 20.22
C ASN A 8 20.18 16.64 19.17
N ARG A 9 19.90 15.36 18.97
CA ARG A 9 18.89 14.86 17.99
C ARG A 9 17.48 15.45 18.21
N ARG A 10 17.18 15.96 19.42
CA ARG A 10 15.92 16.67 19.68
C ARG A 10 15.89 18.06 19.06
N ASP A 11 17.01 18.78 19.03
CA ASP A 11 17.06 20.14 18.48
C ASP A 11 16.93 20.12 16.95
N PHE A 12 17.44 19.09 16.27
CA PHE A 12 17.29 18.96 14.82
C PHE A 12 15.82 18.74 14.40
N ILE A 13 15.05 17.97 15.17
CA ILE A 13 13.62 17.73 14.90
C ILE A 13 12.79 18.98 15.21
N VAL A 14 13.11 19.71 16.29
CA VAL A 14 12.42 20.97 16.64
C VAL A 14 12.73 22.08 15.63
N THR A 15 13.96 22.17 15.12
CA THR A 15 14.33 23.19 14.13
C THR A 15 13.65 22.95 12.78
N THR A 16 13.49 21.69 12.36
CA THR A 16 12.84 21.37 11.07
C THR A 16 11.31 21.45 11.15
N ALA A 17 10.72 21.15 12.32
CA ALA A 17 9.28 21.29 12.54
C ALA A 17 8.85 22.74 12.87
N GLY A 18 9.73 23.54 13.47
CA GLY A 18 9.48 24.94 13.83
C GLY A 18 9.49 25.91 12.63
N VAL A 19 10.25 25.61 11.58
CA VAL A 19 10.34 26.47 10.37
C VAL A 19 9.10 26.35 9.48
N ALA A 20 8.33 25.26 9.59
CA ALA A 20 7.04 25.13 8.91
C ALA A 20 5.88 25.87 9.61
N GLY A 21 6.11 26.43 10.81
CA GLY A 21 5.07 27.01 11.67
C GLY A 21 5.20 28.49 12.01
N SER A 22 6.25 29.19 11.56
CA SER A 22 6.50 30.60 11.94
C SER A 22 6.64 31.53 10.74
N ALA A 23 5.53 31.77 10.03
CA ALA A 23 5.41 32.87 9.08
C ALA A 23 5.19 34.21 9.80
N SER A 24 6.09 34.61 10.71
CA SER A 24 6.13 35.95 11.35
C SER A 24 7.41 36.15 12.19
N ALA A 25 8.62 35.92 11.66
CA ALA A 25 9.86 36.35 12.33
C ALA A 25 11.13 36.39 11.44
N LEU A 26 11.02 36.62 10.13
CA LEU A 26 12.20 36.79 9.25
C LEU A 26 12.03 38.04 8.39
N ALA A 27 11.92 39.19 9.05
CA ALA A 27 12.18 40.48 8.43
C ALA A 27 13.66 40.81 8.66
N GLY A 28 14.53 40.56 7.67
CA GLY A 28 15.89 41.12 7.69
C GLY A 28 17.03 40.24 7.19
N ALA A 29 16.81 38.97 6.83
CA ALA A 29 17.79 38.20 6.08
C ALA A 29 17.34 38.13 4.63
N THR A 30 17.97 38.91 3.75
CA THR A 30 17.94 38.63 2.31
C THR A 30 18.60 37.28 2.11
N LEU A 31 17.80 36.21 2.15
CA LEU A 31 18.16 34.93 1.59
C LEU A 31 18.39 35.20 0.11
N THR A 32 19.66 35.32 -0.29
CA THR A 32 20.02 35.18 -1.70
C THR A 32 19.43 33.86 -2.15
N THR A 33 18.43 33.92 -3.03
CA THR A 33 17.89 32.75 -3.70
C THR A 33 19.09 32.01 -4.29
N ALA A 34 19.41 30.84 -3.75
CA ALA A 34 20.42 29.98 -4.35
C ALA A 34 20.09 29.87 -5.83
N GLU A 35 20.99 30.33 -6.70
CA GLU A 35 20.79 30.22 -8.14
C GLU A 35 20.53 28.74 -8.44
N ALA A 36 19.37 28.46 -9.03
CA ALA A 36 19.01 27.11 -9.39
C ALA A 36 20.10 26.57 -10.34
N GLN A 37 20.78 25.51 -9.92
CA GLN A 37 21.84 24.90 -10.72
C GLN A 37 21.24 24.46 -12.05
N THR A 38 21.61 25.12 -13.14
CA THR A 38 20.97 24.94 -14.46
C THR A 38 21.34 23.63 -15.12
N SER A 39 22.46 23.04 -14.73
CA SER A 39 22.98 21.78 -15.27
C SER A 39 23.01 20.69 -14.19
N PRO A 40 22.74 19.42 -14.55
CA PRO A 40 22.88 18.30 -13.63
C PRO A 40 24.27 18.27 -12.97
N PRO A 41 24.42 17.72 -11.75
CA PRO A 41 25.72 17.44 -11.17
C PRO A 41 26.55 16.51 -12.08
N ALA A 42 27.87 16.65 -12.06
CA ALA A 42 28.77 15.81 -12.85
C ALA A 42 28.52 14.32 -12.58
N GLY A 43 28.37 13.53 -13.64
CA GLY A 43 28.06 12.09 -13.58
C GLY A 43 26.56 11.77 -13.67
N PHE A 44 25.68 12.77 -13.46
CA PHE A 44 24.24 12.65 -13.69
C PHE A 44 23.80 13.25 -15.03
N ASP A 45 24.65 14.07 -15.65
CA ASP A 45 24.49 14.59 -17.01
C ASP A 45 24.47 13.47 -18.07
N ALA A 46 25.21 12.38 -17.81
CA ALA A 46 25.21 11.18 -18.65
C ALA A 46 24.00 10.25 -18.41
N GLN A 47 23.19 10.50 -17.36
CA GLN A 47 21.98 9.71 -17.08
C GLN A 47 20.79 10.37 -17.76
N GLU A 48 20.47 9.92 -18.98
CA GLU A 48 19.45 10.54 -19.84
C GLU A 48 18.11 10.82 -19.13
N PRO A 49 17.51 9.89 -18.35
CA PRO A 49 16.25 10.17 -17.66
C PRO A 49 16.35 11.30 -16.63
N PHE A 50 17.47 11.35 -15.90
CA PHE A 50 17.72 12.39 -14.91
C PHE A 50 17.98 13.74 -15.58
N ALA A 51 18.90 13.77 -16.55
CA ALA A 51 19.27 14.98 -17.28
C ALA A 51 18.06 15.63 -17.98
N LYS A 52 17.19 14.82 -18.59
CA LYS A 52 15.97 15.30 -19.27
C LYS A 52 14.94 15.93 -18.33
N ASN A 53 14.93 15.54 -17.06
CA ASN A 53 13.97 16.01 -16.07
C ASN A 53 14.54 17.04 -15.09
N TRP A 54 15.86 17.26 -15.07
CA TRP A 54 16.55 18.16 -14.13
C TRP A 54 15.97 19.57 -14.09
N ALA A 55 15.75 20.19 -15.25
CA ALA A 55 15.25 21.55 -15.35
C ALA A 55 13.72 21.67 -15.23
N LYS A 56 13.00 20.55 -15.14
CA LYS A 56 11.53 20.56 -15.13
C LYS A 56 11.01 20.85 -13.72
N PRO A 57 9.89 21.58 -13.58
CA PRO A 57 9.23 21.72 -12.30
C PRO A 57 8.68 20.36 -11.83
N LEU A 58 8.67 20.13 -10.52
CA LEU A 58 8.23 18.86 -9.94
C LEU A 58 6.84 18.42 -10.41
N ARG A 59 5.91 19.37 -10.64
CA ARG A 59 4.56 19.11 -11.15
C ARG A 59 4.52 18.38 -12.50
N GLU A 60 5.59 18.50 -13.30
CA GLU A 60 5.75 17.81 -14.59
C GLU A 60 6.47 16.46 -14.39
N VAL A 61 7.42 16.39 -13.45
CA VAL A 61 8.17 15.16 -13.13
C VAL A 61 7.28 14.11 -12.46
N VAL A 62 6.26 14.50 -11.71
CA VAL A 62 5.32 13.56 -11.06
C VAL A 62 4.26 13.00 -12.02
N GLN A 63 4.16 13.52 -13.24
CA GLN A 63 3.15 13.05 -14.20
C GLN A 63 3.64 11.79 -14.89
N VAL A 64 2.82 10.76 -14.85
CA VAL A 64 3.00 9.53 -15.63
C VAL A 64 1.69 9.26 -16.33
N ASP A 65 1.72 9.18 -17.65
CA ASP A 65 0.59 8.67 -18.44
C ASP A 65 0.63 7.14 -18.37
N PRO A 66 -0.36 6.48 -17.74
CA PRO A 66 -0.35 5.02 -17.59
C PRO A 66 -0.38 4.29 -18.93
N ILE A 67 -1.00 4.85 -19.99
CA ILE A 67 -1.07 4.22 -21.31
C ILE A 67 0.28 4.33 -22.02
N VAL A 68 1.00 5.45 -21.85
CA VAL A 68 2.35 5.58 -22.41
C VAL A 68 3.34 4.67 -21.67
N ALA A 69 3.24 4.59 -20.34
CA ALA A 69 4.11 3.75 -19.53
C ALA A 69 3.82 2.24 -19.70
N ALA A 70 2.55 1.88 -19.84
CA ALA A 70 2.06 0.52 -20.04
C ALA A 70 1.09 0.49 -21.25
N PRO A 71 1.61 0.44 -22.49
CA PRO A 71 0.81 0.44 -23.73
C PRO A 71 -0.26 -0.65 -23.79
N GLU A 72 -0.04 -1.78 -23.13
CA GLU A 72 -0.99 -2.87 -22.99
C GLU A 72 -2.31 -2.42 -22.35
N LEU A 73 -2.30 -1.35 -21.53
CA LEU A 73 -3.50 -0.76 -20.95
C LEU A 73 -4.41 -0.09 -21.99
N ALA A 74 -3.98 0.08 -23.25
CA ALA A 74 -4.91 0.46 -24.32
C ALA A 74 -5.95 -0.64 -24.61
N ASN A 75 -5.67 -1.89 -24.24
CA ASN A 75 -6.57 -3.03 -24.42
C ASN A 75 -7.49 -3.20 -23.19
N GLU A 76 -8.81 -3.14 -23.41
CA GLU A 76 -9.81 -3.33 -22.35
C GLU A 76 -9.78 -4.73 -21.71
N ALA A 77 -9.34 -5.77 -22.43
CA ALA A 77 -9.15 -7.11 -21.87
C ALA A 77 -8.02 -7.12 -20.82
N VAL A 78 -6.96 -6.33 -21.01
CA VAL A 78 -5.86 -6.17 -20.04
C VAL A 78 -6.34 -5.38 -18.82
N LYS A 79 -7.14 -4.32 -19.01
CA LYS A 79 -7.77 -3.63 -17.88
C LYS A 79 -8.72 -4.53 -17.09
N GLU A 80 -9.49 -5.38 -17.76
CA GLU A 80 -10.33 -6.39 -17.10
C GLU A 80 -9.51 -7.34 -16.23
N ARG A 81 -8.35 -7.81 -16.73
CA ARG A 81 -7.41 -8.63 -15.96
C ARG A 81 -6.92 -7.92 -14.70
N HIS A 82 -6.47 -6.68 -14.79
CA HIS A 82 -6.06 -5.92 -13.59
C HIS A 82 -7.20 -5.74 -12.59
N ARG A 83 -8.44 -5.54 -13.07
CA ARG A 83 -9.62 -5.44 -12.19
C ARG A 83 -9.84 -6.70 -11.37
N ILE A 84 -9.63 -7.90 -11.94
CA ILE A 84 -9.72 -9.18 -11.20
C ILE A 84 -8.82 -9.13 -9.96
N TYR A 85 -7.53 -8.82 -10.13
CA TYR A 85 -6.57 -8.81 -9.03
C TYR A 85 -6.78 -7.68 -8.04
N CYS A 86 -7.22 -6.51 -8.50
CA CYS A 86 -7.62 -5.42 -7.62
C CYS A 86 -8.81 -5.82 -6.73
N HIS A 87 -9.83 -6.49 -7.28
CA HIS A 87 -10.97 -6.97 -6.49
C HIS A 87 -10.57 -8.10 -5.53
N LEU A 88 -9.64 -8.99 -5.94
CA LEU A 88 -9.03 -9.95 -5.03
C LEU A 88 -8.36 -9.26 -3.85
N LEU A 89 -7.51 -8.27 -4.10
CA LEU A 89 -6.83 -7.50 -3.06
C LEU A 89 -7.83 -6.83 -2.11
N MET A 90 -8.89 -6.21 -2.62
CA MET A 90 -9.95 -5.63 -1.78
C MET A 90 -10.67 -6.70 -0.93
N LYS A 91 -10.88 -7.90 -1.48
CA LYS A 91 -11.50 -9.01 -0.75
C LYS A 91 -10.59 -9.54 0.36
N LEU A 92 -9.29 -9.71 0.09
CA LEU A 92 -8.27 -10.07 1.08
C LEU A 92 -8.16 -9.01 2.20
N MET A 93 -8.20 -7.73 1.83
CA MET A 93 -8.21 -6.61 2.77
C MET A 93 -9.36 -6.71 3.78
N VAL A 94 -10.57 -7.02 3.32
CA VAL A 94 -11.75 -7.19 4.18
C VAL A 94 -11.61 -8.44 5.05
N ARG A 95 -11.12 -9.54 4.47
CA ARG A 95 -10.91 -10.81 5.16
C ARG A 95 -9.99 -10.68 6.38
N PHE A 96 -8.91 -9.92 6.25
CA PHE A 96 -7.89 -9.75 7.29
C PHE A 96 -7.95 -8.37 7.95
N TRP A 97 -9.10 -7.69 7.86
CA TRP A 97 -9.28 -6.33 8.35
C TRP A 97 -9.11 -6.24 9.86
N ASN A 98 -8.25 -5.33 10.32
CA ASN A 98 -8.06 -5.04 11.75
C ASN A 98 -7.89 -3.54 11.97
N GLY A 99 -8.88 -2.90 12.59
CA GLY A 99 -8.86 -1.46 12.86
C GLY A 99 -8.31 -1.07 14.24
N ASN A 100 -7.80 -2.00 15.05
CA ASN A 100 -7.48 -1.80 16.47
C ASN A 100 -6.17 -1.02 16.72
N LYS A 101 -5.86 0.02 15.95
CA LYS A 101 -4.59 0.80 15.99
C LYS A 101 -4.19 1.28 17.39
N ARG A 102 -5.13 1.42 18.33
CA ARG A 102 -4.91 1.82 19.74
C ARG A 102 -5.33 0.73 20.75
N GLY A 103 -5.40 -0.52 20.30
CA GLY A 103 -5.88 -1.66 21.06
C GLY A 103 -7.38 -1.96 20.83
N PRO A 104 -7.86 -3.09 21.38
CA PRO A 104 -9.25 -3.52 21.21
C PRO A 104 -10.23 -2.83 22.16
N LEU A 105 -9.74 -2.11 23.18
CA LEU A 105 -10.54 -1.48 24.23
C LEU A 105 -10.54 0.03 24.08
N GLY A 106 -11.68 0.65 24.39
CA GLY A 106 -11.89 2.09 24.26
C GLY A 106 -13.05 2.37 23.32
N SER A 107 -13.23 3.61 22.92
CA SER A 107 -14.25 4.00 21.94
C SER A 107 -13.60 4.37 20.62
N TYR A 108 -14.11 3.80 19.54
CA TYR A 108 -13.82 4.20 18.17
C TYR A 108 -15.13 4.67 17.50
N PRO A 109 -15.43 5.98 17.55
CA PRO A 109 -16.70 6.50 17.05
C PRO A 109 -16.98 6.18 15.56
N ARG A 110 -15.92 5.96 14.78
CA ARG A 110 -15.98 5.68 13.34
C ARG A 110 -15.88 4.19 12.97
N ARG A 111 -15.99 3.31 13.97
CA ARG A 111 -15.88 1.85 13.80
C ARG A 111 -17.05 1.09 14.42
N VAL A 112 -18.21 1.74 14.56
CA VAL A 112 -19.39 1.19 15.25
C VAL A 112 -19.82 -0.18 14.71
N LYS A 113 -19.62 -0.47 13.41
CA LYS A 113 -19.93 -1.78 12.81
C LYS A 113 -18.93 -2.89 13.20
N GLN A 114 -17.77 -2.52 13.73
CA GLN A 114 -16.71 -3.43 14.17
C GLN A 114 -16.76 -3.74 15.67
N MET A 115 -17.68 -3.10 16.42
CA MET A 115 -17.87 -3.32 17.85
C MET A 115 -18.42 -4.73 18.11
N GLU A 116 -17.96 -5.37 19.20
CA GLU A 116 -18.56 -6.62 19.66
C GLU A 116 -19.91 -6.38 20.33
N ALA A 117 -20.77 -7.40 20.31
CA ALA A 117 -21.99 -7.39 21.11
C ALA A 117 -21.60 -7.22 22.59
N VAL A 118 -22.25 -6.27 23.27
CA VAL A 118 -21.96 -5.90 24.65
C VAL A 118 -22.11 -7.13 25.55
N GLN A 119 -21.00 -7.61 26.11
CA GLN A 119 -21.06 -8.62 27.16
C GLN A 119 -21.46 -7.95 28.48
N PRO A 120 -22.38 -8.52 29.29
CA PRO A 120 -22.89 -7.90 30.51
C PRO A 120 -21.83 -7.53 31.55
N VAL A 121 -20.62 -8.08 31.44
CA VAL A 121 -19.55 -8.01 32.44
C VAL A 121 -18.43 -7.03 32.05
N GLN A 122 -18.45 -6.45 30.83
CA GLN A 122 -17.41 -5.51 30.39
C GLN A 122 -17.95 -4.07 30.34
N PRO A 123 -17.50 -3.18 31.24
CA PRO A 123 -17.94 -1.77 31.26
C PRO A 123 -17.34 -0.94 30.10
N THR A 124 -16.35 -1.49 29.39
CA THR A 124 -15.62 -0.84 28.31
C THR A 124 -15.99 -1.44 26.95
N GLN A 125 -16.26 -0.58 25.96
CA GLN A 125 -16.48 -0.99 24.58
C GLN A 125 -15.26 -1.78 24.04
N ARG A 126 -15.55 -2.87 23.34
CA ARG A 126 -14.58 -3.78 22.74
C ARG A 126 -14.80 -3.90 21.24
N TYR A 127 -13.73 -3.85 20.47
CA TYR A 127 -13.75 -3.91 19.00
C TYR A 127 -12.99 -5.14 18.50
N ARG A 128 -13.59 -5.84 17.53
CA ARG A 128 -13.01 -7.02 16.90
C ARG A 128 -11.78 -6.65 16.08
N GLY A 129 -10.69 -7.41 16.24
CA GLY A 129 -9.54 -7.35 15.34
C GLY A 129 -9.57 -8.39 14.21
N ASP A 130 -10.26 -9.52 14.41
CA ASP A 130 -10.68 -10.42 13.33
C ASP A 130 -12.20 -10.31 13.16
N MET A 131 -12.62 -9.90 11.96
CA MET A 131 -14.04 -9.65 11.67
C MET A 131 -14.80 -10.92 11.29
N ILE A 132 -14.13 -12.06 11.14
CA ILE A 132 -14.77 -13.33 10.81
C ILE A 132 -15.25 -14.06 12.05
N GLU A 133 -16.46 -14.61 11.94
CA GLU A 133 -16.97 -15.54 12.94
C GLU A 133 -16.06 -16.74 13.01
N ASN A 134 -15.55 -17.01 14.21
CA ASN A 134 -14.68 -18.13 14.46
C ASN A 134 -15.51 -19.32 14.99
N PRO A 135 -15.95 -20.27 14.13
CA PRO A 135 -16.68 -21.44 14.59
C PRO A 135 -15.81 -22.33 15.48
N ASP A 136 -14.48 -22.29 15.30
CA ASP A 136 -13.51 -23.01 16.12
C ASP A 136 -12.92 -22.08 17.18
N ARG A 137 -13.50 -22.13 18.39
CA ARG A 137 -13.08 -21.32 19.55
C ARG A 137 -11.58 -21.45 19.91
N LEU A 138 -10.83 -22.38 19.30
CA LEU A 138 -9.39 -22.54 19.48
C LEU A 138 -8.54 -21.66 18.56
N ARG A 139 -9.08 -21.13 17.45
CA ARG A 139 -8.33 -20.20 16.59
C ARG A 139 -8.10 -18.88 17.34
N ILE A 140 -6.84 -18.46 17.42
CA ILE A 140 -6.44 -17.22 18.12
C ILE A 140 -7.12 -16.03 17.45
N ASN A 141 -7.97 -15.34 18.19
CA ASN A 141 -8.59 -14.11 17.72
C ASN A 141 -7.54 -12.99 17.76
N TRP A 142 -7.19 -12.44 16.59
CA TRP A 142 -6.14 -11.41 16.46
C TRP A 142 -6.68 -10.03 16.79
N ASP A 143 -7.15 -9.84 18.02
CA ASP A 143 -7.62 -8.54 18.50
C ASP A 143 -6.49 -7.51 18.67
N ARG A 144 -5.24 -8.00 18.68
CA ARG A 144 -4.05 -7.16 18.66
C ARG A 144 -3.85 -6.60 17.25
N TYR A 145 -3.59 -5.30 17.20
CA TYR A 145 -3.14 -4.64 15.98
C TYR A 145 -1.76 -5.13 15.58
N VAL A 146 -1.65 -5.62 14.35
CA VAL A 146 -0.41 -6.18 13.82
C VAL A 146 0.30 -5.24 12.84
N GLY A 147 -0.41 -4.24 12.33
CA GLY A 147 0.10 -3.22 11.41
C GLY A 147 -1.05 -2.55 10.65
N HIS A 148 -0.72 -1.63 9.74
CA HIS A 148 -1.73 -0.91 8.96
C HIS A 148 -2.55 -1.85 8.07
N ASN A 149 -3.82 -1.52 7.82
CA ASN A 149 -4.61 -2.19 6.76
C ASN A 149 -4.09 -1.72 5.40
N ILE A 150 -2.89 -2.20 5.06
CA ILE A 150 -2.23 -2.02 3.78
C ILE A 150 -1.75 -3.41 3.38
N ALA A 151 -2.11 -3.86 2.20
CA ALA A 151 -1.80 -5.19 1.69
C ALA A 151 -1.25 -5.13 0.27
N CYS A 152 -0.52 -6.17 -0.09
CA CYS A 152 0.08 -6.35 -1.41
C CYS A 152 -0.14 -7.78 -1.91
N VAL A 153 -0.51 -7.94 -3.18
CA VAL A 153 -0.61 -9.22 -3.90
C VAL A 153 0.42 -9.21 -5.03
N ALA A 154 1.16 -10.29 -5.19
CA ALA A 154 2.07 -10.48 -6.31
C ALA A 154 1.48 -11.44 -7.34
N VAL A 155 1.58 -11.06 -8.62
CA VAL A 155 1.15 -11.86 -9.76
C VAL A 155 2.30 -11.93 -10.75
N ASP A 156 2.61 -13.13 -11.26
CA ASP A 156 3.65 -13.32 -12.27
C ASP A 156 3.18 -12.90 -13.69
N GLY A 157 4.05 -13.08 -14.70
CA GLY A 157 3.72 -12.75 -16.09
C GLY A 157 2.62 -13.65 -16.65
N ASN A 158 2.61 -14.91 -16.25
CA ASN A 158 1.61 -15.89 -16.67
C ASN A 158 0.21 -15.60 -16.13
N GLY A 159 0.10 -14.68 -15.17
CA GLY A 159 -1.15 -14.37 -14.48
C GLY A 159 -1.40 -15.27 -13.28
N GLU A 160 -0.42 -16.04 -12.84
CA GLU A 160 -0.53 -16.82 -11.61
C GLU A 160 -0.26 -15.95 -10.39
N ILE A 161 -1.06 -16.10 -9.35
CA ILE A 161 -0.91 -15.36 -8.09
C ILE A 161 0.20 -15.98 -7.29
N ILE A 162 1.31 -15.28 -7.06
CA ILE A 162 2.43 -15.86 -6.32
C ILE A 162 2.11 -15.88 -4.81
N ASP A 163 1.70 -14.75 -4.25
CA ASP A 163 1.45 -14.61 -2.81
C ASP A 163 0.73 -13.30 -2.45
N PHE A 164 0.38 -13.15 -1.17
CA PHE A 164 -0.05 -11.87 -0.57
C PHE A 164 0.66 -11.58 0.76
N ASP A 165 0.80 -10.30 1.10
CA ASP A 165 1.39 -9.86 2.37
C ASP A 165 0.69 -8.60 2.89
N PHE A 166 0.75 -8.39 4.20
CA PHE A 166 0.19 -7.23 4.89
C PHE A 166 1.30 -6.44 5.58
N ASN A 167 1.03 -5.16 5.83
CA ASN A 167 1.85 -4.36 6.71
C ASN A 167 1.85 -4.96 8.14
N HIS A 168 3.05 -5.17 8.68
CA HIS A 168 3.29 -5.74 10.00
C HIS A 168 4.26 -4.91 10.85
N ASN A 169 4.27 -3.59 10.64
CA ASN A 169 5.19 -2.70 11.34
C ASN A 169 5.03 -2.75 12.87
N ASP A 170 3.80 -2.87 13.38
CA ASP A 170 3.54 -2.97 14.82
C ASP A 170 3.93 -4.35 15.36
N PHE A 171 3.60 -5.42 14.64
CA PHE A 171 3.88 -6.79 15.06
C PHE A 171 5.40 -7.05 15.20
N PHE A 172 6.18 -6.68 14.19
CA PHE A 172 7.64 -6.84 14.19
C PHE A 172 8.38 -5.66 14.82
N ARG A 173 7.66 -4.60 15.25
CA ARG A 173 8.23 -3.36 15.79
C ARG A 173 9.29 -2.75 14.88
N SER A 174 9.00 -2.74 13.58
CA SER A 174 9.93 -2.29 12.54
C SER A 174 9.18 -1.46 11.50
N SER A 175 9.63 -0.22 11.31
CA SER A 175 9.09 0.66 10.26
C SER A 175 9.34 0.12 8.85
N ALA A 176 10.22 -0.88 8.69
CA ALA A 176 10.51 -1.46 7.38
C ALA A 176 9.46 -2.48 6.91
N GLU A 177 8.56 -2.93 7.79
CA GLU A 177 7.65 -4.06 7.56
C GLU A 177 6.35 -3.64 6.86
N HIS A 178 6.49 -2.90 5.76
CA HIS A 178 5.40 -2.53 4.87
C HIS A 178 5.04 -3.69 3.94
N ALA A 179 3.79 -3.71 3.44
CA ALA A 179 3.26 -4.83 2.66
C ALA A 179 4.13 -5.12 1.41
N GLU A 180 4.51 -4.09 0.68
CA GLU A 180 5.29 -4.19 -0.55
C GLU A 180 6.74 -4.61 -0.26
N SER A 181 7.36 -4.04 0.79
CA SER A 181 8.73 -4.41 1.20
C SER A 181 8.82 -5.86 1.69
N ARG A 182 7.76 -6.34 2.37
CA ARG A 182 7.61 -7.73 2.77
C ARG A 182 7.43 -8.62 1.55
N MET A 183 6.51 -8.26 0.65
CA MET A 183 6.26 -9.00 -0.58
C MET A 183 7.52 -9.18 -1.42
N VAL A 184 8.27 -8.11 -1.70
CA VAL A 184 9.51 -8.21 -2.50
C VAL A 184 10.55 -9.12 -1.83
N ARG A 185 10.81 -8.97 -0.53
CA ARG A 185 11.74 -9.86 0.20
C ARG A 185 11.28 -11.32 0.16
N ARG A 186 9.97 -11.53 0.28
CA ARG A 186 9.35 -12.83 0.22
C ARG A 186 9.48 -13.47 -1.15
N LEU A 187 9.26 -12.74 -2.24
CA LEU A 187 9.43 -13.25 -3.59
C LEU A 187 10.87 -13.72 -3.85
N PHE A 188 11.87 -12.97 -3.39
CA PHE A 188 13.27 -13.44 -3.46
C PHE A 188 13.57 -14.65 -2.56
N SER A 189 12.85 -14.80 -1.45
CA SER A 189 13.00 -15.97 -0.58
C SER A 189 12.27 -17.20 -1.14
N LEU A 190 11.15 -17.00 -1.83
CA LEU A 190 10.38 -18.05 -2.49
C LEU A 190 11.09 -18.56 -3.74
N THR A 191 11.74 -17.70 -4.53
CA THR A 191 12.49 -18.13 -5.71
C THR A 191 13.73 -18.97 -5.39
N ASP A 192 14.19 -18.97 -4.12
CA ASP A 192 15.16 -19.92 -3.61
C ASP A 192 14.56 -21.34 -3.40
N ILE A 193 13.23 -21.51 -3.48
CA ILE A 193 12.53 -22.74 -3.04
C ILE A 193 11.42 -23.23 -4.02
N PHE A 194 10.60 -22.35 -4.63
CA PHE A 194 9.41 -22.68 -5.43
C PHE A 194 9.06 -21.63 -6.52
N ASP A 195 8.27 -22.03 -7.52
CA ASP A 195 7.79 -21.15 -8.61
C ASP A 195 6.40 -20.55 -8.42
N SER A 196 5.49 -21.20 -7.67
CA SER A 196 4.11 -20.72 -7.50
C SER A 196 3.51 -21.12 -6.14
N TRP A 197 2.34 -20.56 -5.83
CA TRP A 197 1.56 -20.89 -4.63
C TRP A 197 1.00 -22.32 -4.63
N LYS A 198 1.00 -23.04 -5.77
CA LYS A 198 0.60 -24.45 -5.85
C LYS A 198 1.77 -25.34 -5.42
N THR A 199 1.54 -26.35 -4.60
CA THR A 199 2.59 -27.24 -4.09
C THR A 199 3.21 -28.05 -5.23
N GLY A 200 4.48 -27.80 -5.53
CA GLY A 200 5.25 -28.54 -6.53
C GLY A 200 6.60 -28.98 -5.95
N GLU A 201 7.25 -29.96 -6.61
CA GLU A 201 8.59 -30.38 -6.24
C GLU A 201 9.57 -29.21 -6.33
N ARG A 202 10.49 -29.13 -5.37
CA ARG A 202 11.61 -28.19 -5.40
C ARG A 202 12.42 -28.42 -6.68
N ILE A 203 12.50 -27.43 -7.55
CA ILE A 203 13.30 -27.53 -8.77
C ILE A 203 14.77 -27.29 -8.39
N GLY A 204 15.54 -28.37 -8.30
CA GLY A 204 16.94 -28.35 -7.82
C GLY A 204 17.91 -27.48 -8.64
N ASP A 205 17.51 -27.06 -9.85
CA ASP A 205 18.39 -26.39 -10.83
C ASP A 205 17.92 -24.99 -11.25
N LYS A 206 16.93 -24.39 -10.56
CA LYS A 206 16.52 -23.02 -10.90
C LYS A 206 17.54 -22.01 -10.38
N SER A 207 18.16 -21.27 -11.31
CA SER A 207 18.90 -20.05 -10.99
C SER A 207 18.02 -19.14 -10.14
N ARG A 208 18.57 -18.60 -9.04
CA ARG A 208 17.95 -17.51 -8.27
C ARG A 208 17.32 -16.52 -9.23
N ALA A 209 16.04 -16.18 -9.03
CA ALA A 209 15.46 -15.07 -9.77
C ALA A 209 16.25 -13.82 -9.38
N VAL A 210 17.09 -13.34 -10.29
CA VAL A 210 17.92 -12.15 -10.07
C VAL A 210 17.08 -10.87 -10.20
N SER A 211 15.83 -10.99 -10.66
CA SER A 211 14.98 -9.86 -11.01
C SER A 211 13.50 -10.24 -11.04
N LEU A 212 12.63 -9.34 -10.61
CA LEU A 212 11.16 -9.47 -10.60
C LEU A 212 10.51 -8.80 -11.83
N GLN A 213 11.22 -8.77 -12.96
CA GLN A 213 10.85 -8.05 -14.19
C GLN A 213 9.54 -8.49 -14.85
N ASN A 214 9.04 -9.66 -14.47
CA ASN A 214 7.75 -10.18 -14.94
C ASN A 214 6.69 -10.20 -13.82
N VAL A 215 6.95 -9.58 -12.67
CA VAL A 215 5.99 -9.56 -11.56
C VAL A 215 5.30 -8.21 -11.49
N THR A 216 3.97 -8.26 -11.39
CA THR A 216 3.13 -7.10 -11.10
C THR A 216 2.67 -7.17 -9.65
N LEU A 217 2.90 -6.08 -8.90
CA LEU A 217 2.41 -5.93 -7.53
C LEU A 217 1.13 -5.12 -7.51
N TYR A 218 0.09 -5.65 -6.86
CA TYR A 218 -1.14 -4.94 -6.57
C TYR A 218 -1.10 -4.52 -5.11
N THR A 219 -1.13 -3.22 -4.80
CA THR A 219 -1.07 -2.68 -3.44
C THR A 219 -2.31 -1.85 -3.11
N SER A 220 -2.78 -1.91 -1.86
CA SER A 220 -4.00 -1.22 -1.47
C SER A 220 -3.82 0.29 -1.32
N LEU A 221 -2.57 0.75 -1.23
CA LEU A 221 -2.20 2.15 -1.09
C LEU A 221 -0.95 2.43 -1.92
N GLU A 222 -0.86 3.62 -2.50
CA GLU A 222 0.33 4.11 -3.20
C GLU A 222 1.59 3.91 -2.36
N SER A 223 2.65 3.38 -2.98
CA SER A 223 3.86 3.00 -2.28
C SER A 223 4.66 4.22 -1.81
N CYS A 224 5.07 4.19 -0.54
CA CYS A 224 5.97 5.20 0.00
C CYS A 224 7.39 5.08 -0.57
N ALA A 225 8.25 6.07 -0.31
CA ALA A 225 9.63 6.11 -0.82
C ALA A 225 10.43 4.83 -0.55
N GLN A 226 10.29 4.24 0.64
CA GLN A 226 10.98 3.00 1.00
C GLN A 226 10.52 1.82 0.11
N CYS A 227 9.21 1.66 -0.06
CA CYS A 227 8.66 0.55 -0.84
C CYS A 227 8.96 0.73 -2.33
N SER A 228 8.83 1.96 -2.84
CA SER A 228 9.22 2.30 -4.22
C SER A 228 10.68 1.95 -4.48
N GLY A 229 11.61 2.29 -3.58
CA GLY A 229 13.02 1.92 -3.71
C GLY A 229 13.28 0.41 -3.66
N VAL A 230 12.62 -0.31 -2.77
CA VAL A 230 12.75 -1.79 -2.71
C VAL A 230 12.23 -2.44 -3.99
N MET A 231 11.09 -1.97 -4.53
CA MET A 231 10.55 -2.47 -5.80
C MET A 231 11.45 -2.16 -7.00
N SER A 232 12.07 -0.96 -7.03
CA SER A 232 13.06 -0.60 -8.06
C SER A 232 14.27 -1.52 -8.03
N LEU A 233 14.85 -1.74 -6.85
CA LEU A 233 16.01 -2.64 -6.68
C LEU A 233 15.66 -4.09 -7.00
N GLY A 234 14.44 -4.51 -6.67
CA GLY A 234 13.94 -5.84 -7.00
C GLY A 234 13.58 -6.02 -8.47
N GLY A 235 13.48 -4.94 -9.25
CA GLY A 235 13.10 -4.96 -10.65
C GLY A 235 11.68 -5.37 -10.92
N VAL A 236 10.74 -4.99 -10.04
CA VAL A 236 9.30 -5.21 -10.24
C VAL A 236 8.83 -4.56 -11.54
N LYS A 237 8.06 -5.28 -12.38
CA LYS A 237 7.53 -4.79 -13.67
C LYS A 237 6.67 -3.55 -13.48
N GLN A 238 5.67 -3.69 -12.62
CA GLN A 238 4.53 -2.78 -12.48
C GLN A 238 4.02 -2.79 -11.05
N VAL A 239 3.49 -1.66 -10.62
CA VAL A 239 2.73 -1.54 -9.37
C VAL A 239 1.36 -0.92 -9.66
N VAL A 240 0.30 -1.66 -9.34
CA VAL A 240 -1.09 -1.20 -9.44
C VAL A 240 -1.58 -0.85 -8.03
N TYR A 241 -2.02 0.39 -7.80
CA TYR A 241 -2.42 0.84 -6.45
C TYR A 241 -3.88 1.31 -6.36
N LEU A 242 -4.56 0.92 -5.28
CA LEU A 242 -6.00 1.17 -5.10
C LEU A 242 -6.36 2.55 -4.57
N GLN A 243 -5.43 3.27 -3.95
CA GLN A 243 -5.65 4.57 -3.32
C GLN A 243 -4.36 5.40 -3.39
N ASN A 244 -4.48 6.72 -3.52
CA ASN A 244 -3.33 7.63 -3.40
C ASN A 244 -2.90 7.76 -1.94
N ASP A 245 -1.60 7.90 -1.72
CA ASP A 245 -1.06 8.37 -0.45
C ASP A 245 -0.68 9.85 -0.58
N PHE A 246 -1.56 10.73 -0.09
CA PHE A 246 -1.33 12.17 -0.13
C PHE A 246 -0.09 12.63 0.66
N THR A 247 0.54 11.75 1.44
CA THR A 247 1.81 12.02 2.15
C THR A 247 3.03 11.47 1.43
N ALA A 248 2.86 10.59 0.43
CA ALA A 248 3.94 10.04 -0.38
C ALA A 248 4.32 10.92 -1.59
N TYR A 249 3.48 11.92 -1.93
CA TYR A 249 3.74 12.92 -2.96
C TYR A 249 4.13 12.35 -4.33
N MET A 250 3.49 11.26 -4.78
CA MET A 250 3.75 10.67 -6.09
C MET A 250 5.21 10.20 -6.27
N ILE A 251 5.86 9.79 -5.17
CA ILE A 251 7.28 9.40 -5.19
C ILE A 251 7.57 8.23 -6.14
N GLY A 252 6.62 7.29 -6.29
CA GLY A 252 6.74 6.22 -7.30
C GLY A 252 6.87 6.77 -8.72
N ASN A 253 6.07 7.79 -9.07
CA ASN A 253 6.12 8.45 -10.37
C ASN A 253 7.45 9.21 -10.58
N ILE A 254 7.92 9.89 -9.53
CA ILE A 254 9.22 10.58 -9.56
C ILE A 254 10.33 9.56 -9.83
N MET A 255 10.36 8.46 -9.09
CA MET A 255 11.36 7.41 -9.26
C MET A 255 11.29 6.77 -10.65
N PHE A 256 10.08 6.51 -11.18
CA PHE A 256 9.89 6.02 -12.54
C PHE A 256 10.48 6.98 -13.59
N ASN A 257 10.18 8.28 -13.49
CA ASN A 257 10.66 9.25 -14.47
C ASN A 257 12.16 9.56 -14.34
N LEU A 258 12.75 9.44 -13.15
CA LEU A 258 14.17 9.74 -12.91
C LEU A 258 15.10 8.53 -13.00
N ALA A 259 14.62 7.32 -12.72
CA ALA A 259 15.41 6.10 -12.61
C ALA A 259 14.89 4.97 -13.53
N ASN A 260 14.47 5.34 -14.74
CA ASN A 260 14.13 4.36 -15.79
C ASN A 260 15.33 3.46 -16.11
N PRO A 261 15.10 2.22 -16.59
CA PRO A 261 16.15 1.22 -16.76
C PRO A 261 17.32 1.76 -17.61
N VAL A 262 18.53 1.70 -17.05
CA VAL A 262 19.77 1.99 -17.77
C VAL A 262 20.49 0.66 -17.97
N SER A 263 20.88 0.36 -19.22
CA SER A 263 21.67 -0.80 -19.68
C SER A 263 22.00 -1.86 -18.62
N GLY A 264 21.09 -2.82 -18.40
CA GLY A 264 21.31 -3.98 -17.54
C GLY A 264 20.88 -3.85 -16.08
N LEU A 265 20.42 -2.68 -15.63
CA LEU A 265 19.85 -2.50 -14.28
C LEU A 265 18.31 -2.34 -14.34
N PRO A 266 17.57 -2.99 -13.43
CA PRO A 266 16.14 -2.76 -13.32
C PRO A 266 15.85 -1.30 -12.95
N GLY A 267 14.80 -0.74 -13.57
CA GLY A 267 14.27 0.58 -13.23
C GLY A 267 13.17 0.51 -12.17
N ALA A 268 12.62 1.66 -11.80
CA ALA A 268 11.44 1.68 -10.94
C ALA A 268 10.21 1.07 -11.65
N PRO A 269 9.29 0.42 -10.90
CA PRO A 269 8.10 -0.19 -11.48
C PRO A 269 7.23 0.87 -12.13
N LYS A 270 6.56 0.51 -13.23
CA LYS A 270 5.56 1.38 -13.86
C LYS A 270 4.39 1.59 -12.87
N PRO A 271 4.11 2.83 -12.43
CA PRO A 271 3.03 3.09 -11.49
C PRO A 271 1.68 3.20 -12.23
N ILE A 272 0.71 2.39 -11.82
CA ILE A 272 -0.62 2.33 -12.43
C ILE A 272 -1.67 2.58 -11.34
N PRO A 273 -2.30 3.78 -11.30
CA PRO A 273 -3.44 3.98 -10.40
C PRO A 273 -4.61 3.10 -10.83
N ALA A 274 -5.37 2.57 -9.88
CA ALA A 274 -6.54 1.74 -10.17
C ALA A 274 -7.62 2.46 -11.02
N SER A 275 -7.63 3.79 -11.03
CA SER A 275 -8.47 4.58 -11.96
C SER A 275 -8.12 4.32 -13.43
N ALA A 276 -6.85 4.06 -13.77
CA ALA A 276 -6.40 3.78 -15.14
C ALA A 276 -6.98 2.46 -15.69
N VAL A 277 -7.35 1.53 -14.80
CA VAL A 277 -8.00 0.26 -15.16
C VAL A 277 -9.52 0.29 -14.93
N GLY A 278 -10.09 1.47 -14.68
CA GLY A 278 -11.54 1.69 -14.58
C GLY A 278 -12.16 1.31 -13.24
N LEU A 279 -11.41 1.28 -12.14
CA LEU A 279 -11.95 1.04 -10.80
C LEU A 279 -12.47 2.33 -10.16
N GLN A 280 -13.79 2.39 -9.98
CA GLN A 280 -14.46 3.53 -9.32
C GLN A 280 -14.05 3.67 -7.85
N GLN A 281 -13.74 2.54 -7.17
CA GLN A 281 -13.32 2.51 -5.78
C GLN A 281 -12.08 3.37 -5.51
N PHE A 282 -11.22 3.59 -6.52
CA PHE A 282 -10.05 4.46 -6.40
C PHE A 282 -10.45 5.88 -6.00
N GLN A 283 -11.40 6.46 -6.74
CA GLN A 283 -11.89 7.81 -6.46
C GLN A 283 -12.63 7.85 -5.13
N VAL A 284 -13.49 6.86 -4.86
CA VAL A 284 -14.27 6.79 -3.62
C VAL A 284 -13.37 6.69 -2.38
N LEU A 285 -12.28 5.90 -2.42
CA LEU A 285 -11.29 5.82 -1.33
C LEU A 285 -10.57 7.16 -1.11
N ASN A 286 -10.15 7.81 -2.18
CA ASN A 286 -9.46 9.10 -2.11
C ASN A 286 -10.37 10.20 -1.52
N ASP A 287 -11.60 10.31 -2.04
CA ASP A 287 -12.58 11.31 -1.60
C ASP A 287 -12.99 11.08 -0.14
N ALA A 288 -13.21 9.81 0.25
CA ALA A 288 -13.54 9.44 1.63
C ALA A 288 -12.40 9.76 2.61
N ASN A 289 -11.14 9.55 2.21
CA ASN A 289 -9.99 9.91 3.03
C ASN A 289 -9.89 11.43 3.22
N LEU A 290 -10.04 12.22 2.15
CA LEU A 290 -10.03 13.69 2.25
C LEU A 290 -11.18 14.21 3.13
N ALA A 291 -12.36 13.62 3.02
CA ALA A 291 -13.50 13.93 3.88
C ALA A 291 -13.20 13.58 5.36
N PHE A 292 -12.60 12.42 5.62
CA PHE A 292 -12.17 12.01 6.96
C PHE A 292 -11.16 12.98 7.57
N VAL A 293 -10.12 13.37 6.81
CA VAL A 293 -9.10 14.33 7.26
C VAL A 293 -9.76 15.64 7.69
N LYS A 294 -10.62 16.19 6.83
CA LYS A 294 -11.33 17.45 7.09
C LYS A 294 -12.20 17.35 8.35
N ASP A 295 -12.97 16.28 8.48
CA ASP A 295 -13.89 16.09 9.59
C ASP A 295 -13.16 15.86 10.93
N ILE A 296 -12.06 15.07 10.93
CA ILE A 296 -11.22 14.87 12.13
C ILE A 296 -10.55 16.18 12.57
N GLN A 297 -10.08 16.99 11.62
CA GLN A 297 -9.47 18.29 11.93
C GLN A 297 -10.50 19.27 12.50
N ASP A 298 -11.71 19.33 11.94
CA ASP A 298 -12.81 20.14 12.50
C ASP A 298 -13.22 19.65 13.89
N ALA A 299 -13.33 18.32 14.09
CA ALA A 299 -13.63 17.74 15.40
C ALA A 299 -12.57 18.10 16.44
N LYS A 300 -11.29 18.05 16.08
CA LYS A 300 -10.18 18.49 16.93
C LYS A 300 -10.30 19.97 17.29
N ALA A 301 -10.58 20.82 16.31
CA ALA A 301 -10.72 22.27 16.52
C ALA A 301 -11.88 22.62 17.46
N ARG A 302 -12.95 21.82 17.46
CA ARG A 302 -14.11 21.97 18.35
C ARG A 302 -13.99 21.18 19.67
N ASN A 303 -12.90 20.44 19.86
CA ASN A 303 -12.73 19.48 20.96
C ASN A 303 -13.90 18.49 21.07
N ASP A 304 -14.43 18.06 19.93
CA ASP A 304 -15.60 17.18 19.85
C ASP A 304 -15.18 15.71 19.86
N SER A 305 -15.13 15.14 21.07
CA SER A 305 -14.76 13.73 21.28
C SER A 305 -15.69 12.74 20.58
N THR A 306 -16.94 13.11 20.27
CA THR A 306 -17.89 12.20 19.59
C THR A 306 -17.49 11.90 18.15
N ARG A 307 -16.62 12.73 17.56
CA ARG A 307 -16.06 12.57 16.22
C ARG A 307 -14.57 12.25 16.22
N ALA A 308 -13.99 11.96 17.38
CA ALA A 308 -12.59 11.54 17.50
C ALA A 308 -12.30 10.25 16.71
N PHE A 309 -11.02 10.00 16.44
CA PHE A 309 -10.58 8.71 15.92
C PHE A 309 -10.66 7.63 17.00
N PHE A 310 -10.17 7.94 18.20
CA PHE A 310 -10.14 7.01 19.33
C PHE A 310 -10.27 7.75 20.67
N ILE A 311 -10.90 7.11 21.65
CA ILE A 311 -10.94 7.53 23.06
C ILE A 311 -10.52 6.34 23.92
N SER A 312 -9.50 6.55 24.75
CA SER A 312 -9.01 5.56 25.71
C SER A 312 -10.09 5.10 26.70
N PRO A 313 -9.99 3.87 27.26
CA PRO A 313 -10.95 3.35 28.24
C PRO A 313 -11.15 4.25 29.47
N ASP A 314 -10.08 4.88 29.96
CA ASP A 314 -10.10 5.79 31.10
C ASP A 314 -10.48 7.24 30.73
N LYS A 315 -10.75 7.49 29.44
CA LYS A 315 -11.11 8.78 28.84
C LYS A 315 -10.03 9.87 28.97
N THR A 316 -8.80 9.52 29.33
CA THR A 316 -7.70 10.48 29.49
C THR A 316 -7.08 10.90 28.17
N VAL A 317 -7.10 10.00 27.19
CA VAL A 317 -6.60 10.22 25.83
C VAL A 317 -7.76 10.28 24.84
N VAL A 318 -7.84 11.38 24.11
CA VAL A 318 -8.70 11.57 22.93
C VAL A 318 -7.80 11.81 21.72
N ASP A 319 -7.85 10.90 20.75
CA ASP A 319 -7.01 10.90 19.56
C ASP A 319 -7.79 11.44 18.35
N PHE A 320 -7.21 12.45 17.71
CA PHE A 320 -7.70 13.08 16.48
C PHE A 320 -6.68 12.93 15.33
N ASP A 321 -5.97 11.80 15.25
CA ASP A 321 -4.99 11.52 14.19
C ASP A 321 -5.66 11.51 12.79
N PRO A 322 -5.34 12.49 11.92
CA PRO A 322 -5.92 12.59 10.58
C PRO A 322 -5.17 11.73 9.55
N SER A 323 -4.23 10.88 9.96
CA SER A 323 -3.44 10.09 9.00
C SER A 323 -4.30 9.11 8.20
N ILE A 324 -3.84 8.82 6.98
CA ILE A 324 -4.46 7.80 6.12
C ILE A 324 -4.53 6.43 6.81
N THR A 325 -3.55 6.11 7.65
CA THR A 325 -3.55 4.86 8.41
C THR A 325 -4.65 4.80 9.47
N SER A 326 -5.11 5.94 9.99
CA SER A 326 -6.31 6.03 10.83
C SER A 326 -7.59 5.91 10.00
N PHE A 327 -7.66 6.56 8.83
CA PHE A 327 -8.77 6.38 7.89
C PHE A 327 -8.98 4.91 7.53
N LEU A 328 -7.90 4.19 7.23
CA LEU A 328 -7.87 2.76 6.90
C LEU A 328 -8.25 1.84 8.09
N CYS A 329 -8.63 2.38 9.25
CA CYS A 329 -9.21 1.61 10.35
C CYS A 329 -10.75 1.78 10.44
N THR A 330 -11.33 2.74 9.73
CA THR A 330 -12.74 3.15 9.85
C THR A 330 -13.72 2.23 9.11
N ASP A 331 -14.99 2.29 9.48
CA ASP A 331 -16.07 1.62 8.75
C ASP A 331 -16.20 2.16 7.32
N ALA A 332 -15.98 3.46 7.10
CA ALA A 332 -16.05 4.07 5.77
C ALA A 332 -15.04 3.45 4.80
N ALA A 333 -13.78 3.30 5.21
CA ALA A 333 -12.78 2.61 4.40
C ALA A 333 -13.14 1.13 4.17
N ARG A 334 -13.51 0.43 5.25
CA ARG A 334 -13.89 -0.99 5.20
C ARG A 334 -15.06 -1.25 4.24
N ASP A 335 -16.10 -0.43 4.28
CA ASP A 335 -17.29 -0.55 3.44
C ASP A 335 -16.94 -0.42 1.94
N ILE A 336 -15.98 0.44 1.59
CA ILE A 336 -15.52 0.61 0.20
C ILE A 336 -14.75 -0.64 -0.26
N PHE A 337 -13.84 -1.15 0.57
CA PHE A 337 -13.15 -2.41 0.29
C PHE A 337 -14.13 -3.59 0.22
N GLU A 338 -15.16 -3.63 1.07
CA GLU A 338 -16.20 -4.66 1.05
C GLU A 338 -17.03 -4.62 -0.23
N ALA A 339 -17.45 -3.43 -0.67
CA ALA A 339 -18.16 -3.25 -1.93
C ALA A 339 -17.31 -3.68 -3.13
N GLY A 340 -16.02 -3.35 -3.12
CA GLY A 340 -15.07 -3.77 -4.16
C GLY A 340 -14.76 -5.27 -4.14
N GLY A 341 -14.58 -5.87 -2.96
CA GLY A 341 -14.32 -7.30 -2.82
C GLY A 341 -15.50 -8.18 -3.27
N LYS A 342 -16.75 -7.74 -3.04
CA LYS A 342 -17.96 -8.40 -3.54
C LYS A 342 -18.02 -8.48 -5.07
N GLN A 343 -17.37 -7.56 -5.77
CA GLN A 343 -17.30 -7.62 -7.24
C GLN A 343 -16.52 -8.84 -7.73
N LEU A 344 -15.55 -9.37 -6.98
CA LEU A 344 -14.82 -10.58 -7.39
C LEU A 344 -15.77 -11.78 -7.58
N ASP A 345 -16.76 -11.91 -6.70
CA ASP A 345 -17.73 -13.02 -6.73
C ASP A 345 -18.78 -12.80 -7.82
N ALA A 346 -19.19 -11.56 -8.04
CA ALA A 346 -20.23 -11.20 -9.01
C ALA A 346 -19.69 -10.89 -10.42
N MET A 347 -18.37 -10.84 -10.61
CA MET A 347 -17.76 -10.43 -11.87
C MET A 347 -18.17 -11.34 -13.03
N ALA A 348 -18.76 -10.73 -14.04
CA ALA A 348 -18.99 -11.31 -15.36
C ALA A 348 -17.98 -10.70 -16.34
N LEU A 349 -17.15 -11.56 -16.94
CA LEU A 349 -16.08 -11.13 -17.84
C LEU A 349 -16.64 -10.77 -19.22
N LYS A 350 -16.18 -9.64 -19.76
CA LYS A 350 -16.44 -9.25 -21.15
C LYS A 350 -15.49 -9.95 -22.11
N PHE A 351 -14.29 -10.31 -21.63
CA PHE A 351 -13.21 -10.88 -22.44
C PHE A 351 -12.69 -12.19 -21.86
N PRO A 352 -13.54 -13.21 -21.62
CA PRO A 352 -13.17 -14.40 -20.85
C PRO A 352 -12.01 -15.19 -21.46
N ASN A 353 -11.93 -15.28 -22.79
CA ASN A 353 -10.93 -16.09 -23.49
C ASN A 353 -9.68 -15.30 -23.91
N GLU A 354 -9.62 -14.00 -23.63
CA GLU A 354 -8.49 -13.15 -24.02
C GLU A 354 -7.28 -13.42 -23.11
N LYS A 355 -6.11 -13.46 -23.73
CA LYS A 355 -4.81 -13.55 -23.06
C LYS A 355 -4.10 -12.20 -23.08
N HIS A 356 -3.05 -12.05 -22.26
CA HIS A 356 -2.20 -10.87 -22.35
C HIS A 356 -1.53 -10.83 -23.75
N PRO A 357 -1.56 -9.69 -24.48
CA PRO A 357 -1.12 -9.65 -25.88
C PRO A 357 0.37 -9.94 -26.06
N ASP A 358 1.19 -9.57 -25.07
CA ASP A 358 2.65 -9.66 -25.17
C ASP A 358 3.22 -10.99 -24.67
N GLU A 359 2.39 -11.93 -24.21
CA GLU A 359 2.84 -13.10 -23.48
C GLU A 359 2.11 -14.38 -23.96
N ARG A 360 2.87 -15.41 -24.37
CA ARG A 360 2.33 -16.58 -25.10
C ARG A 360 1.68 -17.63 -24.20
N ASP A 361 2.27 -17.88 -23.04
CA ASP A 361 1.87 -18.95 -22.11
C ASP A 361 1.14 -18.40 -20.88
N VAL A 362 0.22 -17.45 -21.11
CA VAL A 362 -0.52 -16.75 -20.06
C VAL A 362 -1.94 -17.29 -19.94
N LEU A 363 -2.45 -17.28 -18.71
CA LEU A 363 -3.83 -17.55 -18.39
C LEU A 363 -4.77 -16.60 -19.14
N THR A 364 -5.92 -17.09 -19.58
CA THR A 364 -7.04 -16.29 -20.04
C THR A 364 -7.65 -15.49 -18.87
N ASN A 365 -8.44 -14.46 -19.16
CA ASN A 365 -9.11 -13.71 -18.08
C ASN A 365 -10.04 -14.61 -17.23
N GLN A 366 -10.67 -15.62 -17.86
CA GLN A 366 -11.49 -16.60 -17.15
C GLN A 366 -10.66 -17.41 -16.15
N GLU A 367 -9.51 -17.92 -16.60
CA GLU A 367 -8.58 -18.66 -15.73
C GLU A 367 -8.04 -17.78 -14.60
N CYS A 368 -7.71 -16.51 -14.87
CA CYS A 368 -7.30 -15.56 -13.82
C CYS A 368 -8.40 -15.32 -12.78
N LEU A 369 -9.67 -15.20 -13.19
CA LEU A 369 -10.79 -15.00 -12.27
C LEU A 369 -11.02 -16.25 -11.41
N GLU A 370 -10.93 -17.44 -12.00
CA GLU A 370 -11.02 -18.71 -11.30
C GLU A 370 -9.87 -18.88 -10.30
N GLU A 371 -8.65 -18.55 -10.71
CA GLU A 371 -7.48 -18.58 -9.85
C GLU A 371 -7.63 -17.60 -8.69
N ALA A 372 -8.04 -16.34 -8.94
CA ALA A 372 -8.26 -15.36 -7.89
C ALA A 372 -9.31 -15.82 -6.86
N ARG A 373 -10.40 -16.44 -7.32
CA ARG A 373 -11.42 -17.01 -6.42
C ARG A 373 -10.88 -18.21 -5.65
N SER A 374 -10.10 -19.08 -6.29
CA SER A 374 -9.47 -20.24 -5.65
C SER A 374 -8.44 -19.82 -4.60
N PHE A 375 -7.59 -18.86 -4.94
CA PHE A 375 -6.59 -18.28 -4.05
C PHE A 375 -7.24 -17.63 -2.83
N PHE A 376 -8.33 -16.88 -3.03
CA PHE A 376 -9.08 -16.32 -1.91
C PHE A 376 -9.65 -17.42 -0.99
N LYS A 377 -10.21 -18.51 -1.54
CA LYS A 377 -10.71 -19.63 -0.72
C LYS A 377 -9.59 -20.26 0.12
N TYR A 378 -8.42 -20.47 -0.49
CA TYR A 378 -7.23 -20.93 0.23
C TYR A 378 -6.85 -19.94 1.35
N ALA A 379 -6.73 -18.65 1.04
CA ALA A 379 -6.38 -17.63 2.03
C ALA A 379 -7.42 -17.52 3.16
N ASP A 380 -8.71 -17.70 2.86
CA ASP A 380 -9.79 -17.63 3.85
C ASP A 380 -9.71 -18.77 4.88
N LEU A 381 -9.43 -19.98 4.38
CA LEU A 381 -9.35 -21.21 5.18
C LEU A 381 -8.02 -21.35 5.91
N GLU A 382 -6.90 -21.22 5.19
CA GLU A 382 -5.56 -21.56 5.67
C GLU A 382 -4.68 -20.32 5.89
N GLY A 383 -5.05 -19.17 5.33
CA GLY A 383 -4.27 -17.95 5.43
C GLY A 383 -4.35 -17.28 6.80
N TYR A 384 -3.26 -16.62 7.15
CA TYR A 384 -3.16 -15.75 8.33
C TYR A 384 -2.43 -14.46 7.96
N ARG A 385 -2.87 -13.35 8.57
CA ARG A 385 -2.19 -12.06 8.50
C ARG A 385 -0.81 -12.18 9.19
N GLY A 386 0.24 -12.42 8.40
CA GLY A 386 1.63 -12.47 8.87
C GLY A 386 2.30 -13.83 8.90
N SER A 387 1.61 -14.88 8.44
CA SER A 387 2.25 -16.18 8.23
C SER A 387 2.78 -16.28 6.80
N PRO A 388 3.93 -16.94 6.58
CA PRO A 388 4.23 -17.52 5.30
C PRO A 388 3.05 -18.41 4.87
N HIS A 389 2.36 -18.04 3.81
CA HIS A 389 1.54 -18.90 2.97
C HIS A 389 2.45 -19.91 2.25
N LYS A 390 3.07 -20.79 3.05
CA LYS A 390 3.68 -22.12 2.80
C LYS A 390 4.82 -22.39 3.79
N LEU A 391 4.64 -23.45 4.58
CA LEU A 391 5.68 -24.44 4.90
C LEU A 391 5.31 -25.71 4.14
#